data_AF-A0A2E2V8R1-F1
#
_entry.id   AF-A0A2E2V8R1-F1
#
_cell.length_a   1.000
_cell.length_b   1.000
_cell.length_c   1.000
_cell.angle_alpha   90.00
_cell.angle_beta   90.00
_cell.angle_gamma   90.00
#
_symmetry.space_group_name_H-M   'P 1'
#
loop_
_entity.id
_entity.type
_entity.pdbx_description
1 polymer ?
#
loop_
_entity_poly.entity_id
_entity_poly.type
_entity_poly.pdbx_seq_one_letter_code
_entity_poly.pdbx_strand_id
1 'polypeptide(L)'
;RGFLDQFPAKLSMTPITEPKVLDYVGDKPDDVGVSGFVIIAESHISIHTFPIREYVNVDIFSCKGFDDLQALEEVKLLFGFADVKTWLLDRGLEWIDAKQGLNEVDLQRNTLSSEGISTPRV
;
A
#
# COMPACT_ATOMS: atom_id res chain seq x y z
N ARG A 1 10.34 -4.77 -10.88
CA ARG A 1 9.81 -4.02 -12.04
C ARG A 1 8.47 -4.57 -12.54
N GLY A 2 8.39 -5.85 -12.92
CA GLY A 2 7.16 -6.42 -13.50
C GLY A 2 5.87 -6.21 -12.70
N PHE A 3 5.94 -6.22 -11.36
CA PHE A 3 4.82 -5.81 -10.50
C PHE A 3 4.28 -4.43 -10.89
N LEU A 4 5.12 -3.39 -10.88
CA LEU A 4 4.72 -2.01 -11.19
C LEU A 4 4.31 -1.81 -12.66
N ASP A 5 4.79 -2.66 -13.58
CA ASP A 5 4.37 -2.62 -14.99
C ASP A 5 2.93 -3.16 -15.16
N GLN A 6 2.61 -4.27 -14.50
CA GLN A 6 1.38 -5.02 -14.76
C GLN A 6 0.22 -4.65 -13.83
N PHE A 7 0.54 -4.32 -12.58
CA PHE A 7 -0.46 -4.14 -11.53
C PHE A 7 -1.43 -2.98 -11.77
N PRO A 8 -1.01 -1.81 -12.31
CA PRO A 8 -1.96 -0.77 -12.70
C PRO A 8 -3.04 -1.27 -13.66
N ALA A 9 -2.65 -2.02 -14.70
CA ALA A 9 -3.60 -2.53 -15.69
C ALA A 9 -4.57 -3.54 -15.09
N LYS A 10 -4.11 -4.40 -14.17
CA LYS A 10 -4.99 -5.35 -13.46
C LYS A 10 -6.07 -4.65 -12.63
N LEU A 11 -5.72 -3.55 -11.97
CA LEU A 11 -6.66 -2.76 -11.17
C LEU A 11 -7.42 -1.72 -12.00
N SER A 12 -7.40 -1.81 -13.33
CA SER A 12 -8.05 -0.84 -14.24
C SER A 12 -7.59 0.62 -14.03
N MET A 13 -6.35 0.80 -13.60
CA MET A 13 -5.69 2.09 -13.41
C MET A 13 -4.87 2.47 -14.64
N THR A 14 -4.73 3.78 -14.87
CA THR A 14 -3.98 4.30 -16.03
C THR A 14 -2.61 4.80 -15.59
N PRO A 15 -1.50 4.11 -15.95
CA PRO A 15 -0.16 4.61 -15.70
C PRO A 15 0.13 5.84 -16.56
N ILE A 16 0.79 6.84 -15.96
CA ILE A 16 1.27 8.06 -16.62
C ILE A 16 2.78 7.97 -16.85
N THR A 17 3.51 7.20 -16.04
CA THR A 17 4.94 7.00 -16.17
C THR A 17 5.28 5.53 -16.35
N GLU A 18 6.44 5.26 -16.94
CA GLU A 18 7.10 3.96 -16.77
C GLU A 18 7.49 3.75 -15.30
N PRO A 19 7.53 2.51 -14.79
CA PRO A 19 8.03 2.25 -13.45
C PRO A 19 9.49 2.69 -13.29
N LYS A 20 9.72 3.46 -12.23
CA LYS A 20 11.06 3.78 -11.74
C LYS A 20 11.40 2.78 -10.65
N VAL A 21 12.59 2.18 -10.77
CA VAL A 21 13.11 1.21 -9.82
C VAL A 21 14.54 1.63 -9.50
N LEU A 22 14.86 1.68 -8.22
CA LEU A 22 16.11 2.20 -7.69
C LEU A 22 16.58 1.28 -6.58
N ASP A 23 17.89 1.03 -6.52
CA ASP A 23 18.49 0.40 -5.36
C ASP A 23 18.42 1.36 -4.17
N TYR A 24 18.12 0.81 -3.00
CA TYR A 24 18.08 1.55 -1.75
C TYR A 24 19.15 1.01 -0.81
N VAL A 25 19.94 1.92 -0.25
CA VAL A 25 20.95 1.65 0.77
C VAL A 25 20.75 2.68 1.88
N GLY A 26 20.23 2.22 3.01
CA GLY A 26 20.06 2.99 4.23
C GLY A 26 21.31 2.97 5.12
N ASP A 27 21.18 3.57 6.30
CA ASP A 27 22.29 3.72 7.25
C ASP A 27 22.67 2.41 7.94
N LYS A 28 21.71 1.49 8.08
CA LYS A 28 21.93 0.18 8.71
C LYS A 28 22.21 -0.90 7.67
N PRO A 29 23.05 -1.90 7.98
CA PRO A 29 23.35 -2.99 7.05
C PRO A 29 22.13 -3.77 6.57
N ASP A 30 21.07 -3.85 7.37
CA ASP A 30 19.81 -4.55 7.07
C ASP A 30 18.78 -3.67 6.35
N ASP A 31 19.03 -2.36 6.24
CA ASP A 31 18.20 -1.40 5.51
C ASP A 31 18.68 -1.27 4.05
N VAL A 32 18.76 -2.40 3.35
CA VAL A 32 19.12 -2.46 1.93
C VAL A 32 18.05 -3.17 1.13
N GLY A 33 17.86 -2.78 -0.13
CA GLY A 33 16.94 -3.46 -1.01
C GLY A 33 16.60 -2.64 -2.24
N VAL A 34 15.35 -2.74 -2.68
CA VAL A 34 14.87 -2.07 -3.90
C VAL A 34 13.62 -1.26 -3.58
N SER A 35 13.61 -0.01 -4.04
CA SER A 35 12.43 0.85 -4.04
C SER A 35 11.96 1.07 -5.47
N GLY A 36 10.66 1.12 -5.67
CA GLY A 36 10.10 1.46 -6.96
C GLY A 36 8.72 2.06 -6.88
N PHE A 37 8.36 2.79 -7.92
CA PHE A 37 7.05 3.42 -8.03
C PHE A 37 6.62 3.56 -9.48
N VAL A 38 5.31 3.68 -9.67
CA VAL A 38 4.68 4.10 -10.92
C VAL A 38 3.64 5.16 -10.60
N ILE A 39 3.67 6.27 -11.35
CA ILE A 39 2.64 7.30 -11.26
C ILE A 39 1.48 6.86 -12.15
N ILE A 40 0.28 6.89 -11.58
CA ILE A 40 -0.98 6.67 -12.28
C ILE A 40 -1.79 7.98 -12.23
N ALA A 41 -2.91 8.04 -12.95
CA ALA A 41 -3.78 9.21 -12.93
C ALA A 41 -4.12 9.66 -11.49
N GLU A 42 -3.60 10.83 -11.12
CA GLU A 42 -3.85 11.55 -9.86
C GLU A 42 -3.40 10.81 -8.57
N SER A 43 -2.57 9.77 -8.70
CA SER A 43 -2.18 8.90 -7.58
C SER A 43 -0.92 8.06 -7.91
N HIS A 44 -0.65 6.97 -7.19
CA HIS A 44 0.56 6.17 -7.39
C HIS A 44 0.46 4.75 -6.83
N ILE A 45 1.33 3.87 -7.34
CA ILE A 45 1.65 2.60 -6.70
C ILE A 45 3.14 2.60 -6.36
N SER A 46 3.49 2.31 -5.11
CA SER A 46 4.86 2.24 -4.60
C SER A 46 5.16 0.85 -4.03
N ILE A 47 6.44 0.48 -4.02
CA ILE A 47 6.93 -0.69 -3.30
C ILE A 47 8.33 -0.42 -2.76
N HIS A 48 8.57 -0.84 -1.52
CA HIS A 48 9.86 -0.83 -0.86
C HIS A 48 10.16 -2.22 -0.32
N THR A 49 11.29 -2.79 -0.69
CA THR A 49 11.70 -4.13 -0.28
C THR A 49 12.93 -4.05 0.61
N PHE A 50 12.98 -4.89 1.63
CA PHE A 50 14.08 -5.04 2.58
C PHE A 50 14.37 -6.53 2.74
N PRO A 51 15.11 -7.16 1.80
CA PRO A 51 15.27 -8.62 1.77
C PRO A 51 15.90 -9.19 3.04
N ILE A 52 16.86 -8.50 3.66
CA ILE A 52 17.52 -8.96 4.90
C ILE A 52 16.53 -8.99 6.07
N ARG A 53 15.57 -8.07 6.07
CA ARG A 53 14.52 -7.97 7.09
C ARG A 53 13.29 -8.82 6.75
N GLU A 54 13.32 -9.53 5.62
CA GLU A 54 12.18 -10.27 5.06
C GLU A 54 10.90 -9.43 5.00
N TYR A 55 11.05 -8.14 4.67
CA TYR A 55 9.99 -7.15 4.79
C TYR A 55 9.75 -6.40 3.48
N VAL A 56 8.48 -6.13 3.19
CA VAL A 56 8.05 -5.35 2.05
C VAL A 56 6.94 -4.40 2.48
N ASN A 57 7.03 -3.16 2.00
CA ASN A 57 5.98 -2.16 2.11
C ASN A 57 5.44 -1.85 0.71
N VAL A 58 4.13 -1.79 0.55
CA VAL A 58 3.44 -1.50 -0.71
C VAL A 58 2.36 -0.48 -0.44
N ASP A 59 2.33 0.62 -1.21
CA ASP A 59 1.18 1.52 -1.27
C ASP A 59 0.48 1.36 -2.62
N ILE A 60 -0.83 1.16 -2.57
CA ILE A 60 -1.71 1.20 -3.75
C ILE A 60 -2.71 2.32 -3.50
N PHE A 61 -2.45 3.47 -4.10
CA PHE A 61 -3.31 4.64 -3.96
C PHE A 61 -3.93 4.96 -5.31
N SER A 62 -5.26 5.11 -5.35
CA SER A 62 -6.01 5.42 -6.56
C SER A 62 -7.15 6.38 -6.27
N CYS A 63 -7.41 7.30 -7.19
CA CYS A 63 -8.60 8.16 -7.16
C CYS A 63 -9.87 7.44 -7.64
N LYS A 64 -9.73 6.30 -8.32
CA LYS A 64 -10.83 5.41 -8.68
C LYS A 64 -10.93 4.28 -7.65
N GLY A 65 -12.15 3.95 -7.24
CA GLY A 65 -12.40 2.75 -6.45
C GLY A 65 -11.90 1.51 -7.17
N PHE A 66 -11.33 0.58 -6.41
CA PHE A 66 -10.83 -0.71 -6.88
C PHE A 66 -11.14 -1.77 -5.82
N ASP A 67 -11.09 -3.04 -6.21
CA ASP A 67 -11.25 -4.17 -5.27
C ASP A 67 -9.97 -4.31 -4.43
N ASP A 68 -10.00 -3.78 -3.22
CA ASP A 68 -8.87 -3.76 -2.29
C ASP A 68 -8.54 -5.16 -1.75
N LEU A 69 -9.55 -6.03 -1.62
CA LEU A 69 -9.37 -7.41 -1.18
C LEU A 69 -8.65 -8.23 -2.26
N GLN A 70 -9.06 -8.07 -3.52
CA GLN A 70 -8.37 -8.70 -4.66
C GLN A 70 -6.93 -8.18 -4.76
N ALA A 71 -6.73 -6.86 -4.65
CA ALA A 71 -5.40 -6.27 -4.71
C ALA A 71 -4.48 -6.82 -3.60
N LEU A 72 -5.02 -6.94 -2.38
CA LEU A 72 -4.32 -7.52 -1.24
C LEU A 72 -3.96 -8.99 -1.46
N GLU A 73 -4.89 -9.81 -1.95
CA GLU A 73 -4.66 -11.23 -2.19
C GLU A 73 -3.60 -11.44 -3.28
N GLU A 74 -3.63 -10.65 -4.36
CA GLU A 74 -2.61 -10.72 -5.40
C GLU A 74 -1.21 -10.35 -4.88
N VAL A 75 -1.10 -9.28 -4.09
CA VAL A 75 0.18 -8.85 -3.50
C VAL A 75 0.71 -9.93 -2.54
N LYS A 76 -0.17 -10.52 -1.72
CA LYS A 76 0.16 -11.65 -0.84
C LYS A 76 0.74 -12.84 -1.61
N LEU A 77 0.05 -13.26 -2.67
CA LEU A 77 0.47 -14.38 -3.50
C LEU A 77 1.78 -14.09 -4.24
N LEU A 78 1.95 -12.88 -4.77
CA LEU A 78 3.11 -12.52 -5.56
C LEU A 78 4.41 -12.57 -4.75
N PHE A 79 4.36 -12.12 -3.49
CA PHE A 79 5.55 -12.04 -2.63
C PHE A 79 5.62 -13.17 -1.59
N GLY A 80 4.60 -14.01 -1.48
CA GLY A 80 4.58 -15.15 -0.58
C GLY A 80 4.58 -14.77 0.90
N PHE A 81 3.88 -13.69 1.27
CA PHE A 81 3.86 -13.22 2.66
C PHE A 81 3.16 -14.20 3.59
N ALA A 82 3.84 -14.57 4.69
CA ALA A 82 3.24 -15.32 5.79
C ALA A 82 2.33 -14.42 6.64
N ASP A 83 2.81 -13.21 6.94
CA ASP A 83 2.11 -12.22 7.75
C ASP A 83 1.91 -10.94 6.95
N VAL A 84 0.70 -10.37 7.05
CA VAL A 84 0.35 -9.13 6.36
C VAL A 84 -0.46 -8.22 7.26
N LYS A 85 -0.03 -6.96 7.34
CA LYS A 85 -0.75 -5.89 8.00
C LYS A 85 -1.15 -4.85 6.96
N THR A 86 -2.44 -4.53 6.91
CA THR A 86 -3.02 -3.61 5.94
C THR A 86 -3.81 -2.52 6.63
N TRP A 87 -3.86 -1.37 5.96
CA TRP A 87 -4.75 -0.27 6.33
C TRP A 87 -5.43 0.22 5.05
N LEU A 88 -6.75 0.28 5.06
CA LEU A 88 -7.53 0.94 4.02
C LEU A 88 -7.91 2.32 4.53
N LEU A 89 -7.61 3.35 3.73
CA LEU A 89 -7.92 4.73 4.07
C LEU A 89 -8.63 5.39 2.89
N ASP A 90 -9.86 5.86 3.14
CA ASP A 90 -10.53 6.76 2.22
C ASP A 90 -9.86 8.15 2.28
N ARG A 91 -9.65 8.74 1.10
CA ARG A 91 -9.02 10.06 0.95
C ARG A 91 -10.00 11.02 0.28
N GLY A 92 -9.90 12.31 0.58
CA GLY A 92 -10.81 13.34 0.04
C GLY A 92 -12.06 13.59 0.90
N LEU A 93 -12.08 13.11 2.15
CA LEU A 93 -13.16 13.38 3.11
C LEU A 93 -13.30 14.88 3.50
N GLU A 94 -12.34 15.70 3.07
CA GLU A 94 -12.27 17.14 3.32
C GLU A 94 -13.38 17.93 2.60
N TRP A 95 -14.07 17.30 1.64
CA TRP A 95 -15.21 17.85 0.90
C TRP A 95 -16.57 17.44 1.48
N ILE A 96 -16.57 16.58 2.49
CA ILE A 96 -17.75 16.23 3.29
C ILE A 96 -17.89 17.31 4.37
N ASP A 97 -19.11 17.72 4.75
CA ASP A 97 -19.32 18.69 5.85
C ASP A 97 -18.40 18.37 7.02
N ALA A 98 -17.72 19.37 7.59
CA ALA A 98 -16.62 19.18 8.53
C ALA A 98 -16.98 18.26 9.72
N LYS A 99 -18.27 18.22 10.08
CA LYS A 99 -18.82 17.35 11.11
C LYS A 99 -18.91 15.88 10.68
N GLN A 100 -19.24 15.61 9.42
CA GLN A 100 -19.28 14.26 8.85
C GLN A 100 -17.87 13.72 8.60
N GLY A 101 -16.95 14.54 8.06
CA GLY A 101 -15.56 14.14 7.86
C GLY A 101 -14.85 13.78 9.18
N LEU A 102 -15.12 14.52 10.26
CA LEU A 102 -14.56 14.20 11.59
C LEU A 102 -15.07 12.85 12.11
N ASN A 103 -16.36 12.57 11.96
CA ASN A 103 -16.96 11.30 12.40
C ASN A 103 -16.41 10.11 11.62
N GLU A 104 -16.24 10.23 10.29
CA GLU A 104 -15.69 9.14 9.46
C GLU A 104 -14.23 8.86 9.78
N VAL A 105 -13.40 9.90 9.97
CA VAL A 105 -12.01 9.75 10.38
C VAL A 105 -11.90 9.08 11.75
N ASP A 106 -12.74 9.46 12.71
CA ASP A 106 -12.74 8.87 14.04
C ASP A 106 -13.25 7.42 14.02
N LEU A 107 -14.24 7.09 13.19
CA LEU A 107 -14.67 5.71 12.96
C LEU A 107 -13.54 4.87 12.37
N GLN A 108 -12.86 5.36 11.33
CA GLN A 108 -11.73 4.64 10.72
C GLN A 108 -10.58 4.42 11.72
N ARG A 109 -10.20 5.44 12.50
CA ARG A 109 -9.18 5.30 13.55
C ARG A 109 -9.56 4.28 14.61
N ASN A 110 -10.83 4.27 15.02
CA ASN A 110 -11.33 3.33 16.02
C ASN A 110 -11.37 1.91 15.47
N THR A 111 -11.82 1.70 14.23
CA THR A 111 -11.80 0.39 13.57
C THR A 111 -10.38 -0.16 13.47
N LEU A 112 -9.42 0.67 13.02
CA LEU A 112 -8.00 0.31 12.95
C LEU A 112 -7.37 0.01 14.32
N SER A 113 -7.90 0.63 15.39
CA SER A 113 -7.46 0.38 16.76
C SER A 113 -8.12 -0.87 17.37
N SER A 114 -9.36 -1.18 16.98
CA SER A 114 -10.11 -2.36 17.47
C SER A 114 -9.78 -3.65 16.73
N GLU A 115 -9.32 -3.58 15.47
CA GLU A 115 -8.82 -4.72 14.70
C GLU A 115 -7.34 -5.04 15.02
N GLY A 116 -6.84 -4.55 16.16
CA GLY A 116 -5.55 -4.92 16.70
C GLY A 116 -5.46 -6.43 16.95
N ILE A 117 -4.75 -7.11 16.04
CA ILE A 117 -3.79 -8.19 16.31
C ILE A 117 -4.31 -9.23 17.31
N SER A 118 -4.80 -10.35 16.78
CA SER A 118 -4.93 -11.58 17.56
C SER A 118 -3.53 -12.07 17.98
N THR A 119 -3.17 -11.66 19.20
CA THR A 119 -2.17 -12.16 20.14
C THR A 119 -0.69 -11.80 19.93
N PRO A 120 -0.01 -11.36 21.00
CA PRO A 120 1.44 -11.41 21.09
C PRO A 120 1.86 -12.85 21.40
N ARG A 121 2.81 -13.40 20.64
CA ARG A 121 3.63 -14.53 21.09
C ARG A 121 5.08 -14.27 20.74
N VAL A 122 5.90 -14.44 21.79
CA VAL A 122 7.37 -14.39 21.91
C VAL A 122 8.14 -14.40 20.59
#